data_AF-A0A2C6XZH2-F1
#
_entry.id   AF-A0A2C6XZH2-F1
#
_cell.length_a   1.000
_cell.length_b   1.000
_cell.length_c   1.000
_cell.angle_alpha   90.00
_cell.angle_beta   90.00
_cell.angle_gamma   90.00
#
_symmetry.space_group_name_H-M   'P 1'
#
loop_
_entity.id
_entity.type
_entity.pdbx_description
1 polymer ?
#
loop_
_entity_poly.entity_id
_entity_poly.type
_entity_poly.pdbx_seq_one_letter_code
_entity_poly.pdbx_strand_id
1 'polypeptide(L)'
;MNIMPAFRVLLPILLALARPPAAAAEPGGCLAAIRSAERAEKLPRGLLAAMGRVESGRHGAQGDAEPWPWTINARGKAYGFATRAEALRQVRRLQADGVRLIDVGCLQINLHHHPQAFTSLEEAFSPEANARYAARFLRQLKARRGSWMQAVAHYHSSQAERGGAYRQRVVLAMQAAPLPSARAALPRPSPSTAPSRPGRR
;
A
#
# COMPACT_ATOMS: atom_id res chain seq x y z
N MET A 1 -49.70 62.43 -8.78
CA MET A 1 -49.78 61.73 -7.49
C MET A 1 -50.53 60.42 -7.70
N ASN A 2 -49.82 59.29 -7.84
CA ASN A 2 -50.26 57.98 -7.36
C ASN A 2 -49.16 56.94 -7.58
N ILE A 3 -49.16 55.97 -6.69
CA ILE A 3 -48.01 55.25 -6.15
C ILE A 3 -47.96 53.84 -6.76
N MET A 4 -46.76 53.38 -7.05
CA MET A 4 -46.39 52.08 -7.64
C MET A 4 -46.66 50.91 -6.68
N PRO A 5 -47.01 49.68 -7.15
CA PRO A 5 -46.70 48.47 -6.41
C PRO A 5 -45.46 47.80 -6.98
N ALA A 6 -44.50 47.60 -6.10
CA ALA A 6 -43.21 46.99 -6.37
C ALA A 6 -43.33 45.48 -6.63
N PHE A 7 -42.82 45.02 -7.77
CA PHE A 7 -42.49 43.61 -7.95
C PHE A 7 -41.17 43.32 -7.24
N ARG A 8 -41.20 42.48 -6.19
CA ARG A 8 -40.01 41.88 -5.59
C ARG A 8 -40.17 40.36 -5.60
N VAL A 9 -39.72 39.73 -6.68
CA VAL A 9 -39.49 38.28 -6.70
C VAL A 9 -38.16 38.03 -6.02
N LEU A 10 -38.21 37.54 -4.78
CA LEU A 10 -37.01 37.13 -4.03
C LEU A 10 -36.66 35.70 -4.48
N LEU A 11 -35.63 35.56 -5.32
CA LEU A 11 -35.10 34.25 -5.71
C LEU A 11 -34.20 33.72 -4.59
N PRO A 12 -34.43 32.51 -4.03
CA PRO A 12 -33.54 31.97 -3.01
C PRO A 12 -32.27 31.45 -3.70
N ILE A 13 -31.15 32.14 -3.49
CA ILE A 13 -29.84 31.60 -3.84
C ILE A 13 -29.50 30.55 -2.77
N LEU A 14 -29.85 29.29 -3.04
CA LEU A 14 -29.24 28.16 -2.35
C LEU A 14 -27.80 28.02 -2.85
N LEU A 15 -26.87 28.65 -2.15
CA LEU A 15 -25.45 28.33 -2.31
C LEU A 15 -25.18 27.00 -1.61
N ALA A 16 -25.43 25.89 -2.32
CA ALA A 16 -24.96 24.59 -1.89
C ALA A 16 -23.42 24.62 -1.91
N LEU A 17 -22.82 24.79 -0.73
CA LEU A 17 -21.40 24.52 -0.53
C LEU A 17 -21.19 23.03 -0.79
N ALA A 18 -20.85 22.68 -2.02
CA ALA A 18 -20.35 21.37 -2.39
C ALA A 18 -19.05 21.14 -1.61
N ARG A 19 -19.16 20.49 -0.45
CA ARG A 19 -18.01 19.97 0.28
C ARG A 19 -17.36 18.96 -0.66
N PRO A 20 -16.12 19.18 -1.13
CA PRO A 20 -15.46 18.16 -1.93
C PRO A 20 -15.48 16.88 -1.09
N PRO A 21 -15.78 15.71 -1.68
CA PRO A 21 -15.60 14.48 -0.94
C PRO A 21 -14.16 14.51 -0.45
N ALA A 22 -13.97 14.41 0.86
CA ALA A 22 -12.67 14.03 1.39
C ALA A 22 -12.32 12.76 0.63
N ALA A 23 -11.28 12.80 -0.21
CA ALA A 23 -10.75 11.59 -0.82
C ALA A 23 -10.44 10.67 0.36
N ALA A 24 -11.32 9.70 0.60
CA ALA A 24 -11.11 8.72 1.64
C ALA A 24 -9.72 8.18 1.35
N ALA A 25 -8.82 8.28 2.34
CA ALA A 25 -7.52 7.65 2.23
C ALA A 25 -7.81 6.16 2.04
N GLU A 26 -7.74 5.69 0.79
CA GLU A 26 -7.89 4.29 0.44
C GLU A 26 -6.88 3.54 1.32
N PRO A 27 -7.32 2.75 2.32
CA PRO A 27 -6.39 2.03 3.18
C PRO A 27 -5.51 1.19 2.27
N GLY A 28 -4.19 1.40 2.36
CA GLY A 28 -3.24 0.82 1.43
C GLY A 28 -3.31 -0.71 1.46
N GLY A 29 -4.13 -1.30 0.59
CA GLY A 29 -4.48 -2.73 0.55
C GLY A 29 -3.32 -3.66 0.22
N CYS A 30 -2.07 -3.20 0.31
CA CYS A 30 -0.86 -3.94 0.01
C CYS A 30 -0.81 -5.27 0.75
N LEU A 31 -1.02 -5.28 2.06
CA LEU A 31 -0.91 -6.50 2.84
C LEU A 31 -1.97 -7.55 2.44
N ALA A 32 -3.21 -7.12 2.18
CA ALA A 32 -4.28 -8.02 1.72
C ALA A 32 -3.98 -8.57 0.33
N ALA A 33 -3.56 -7.70 -0.60
CA ALA A 33 -3.16 -8.05 -1.95
C ALA A 33 -1.97 -9.02 -1.96
N ILE A 34 -0.93 -8.74 -1.17
CA ILE A 34 0.26 -9.58 -0.99
C ILE A 34 -0.15 -10.97 -0.49
N ARG A 35 -0.96 -11.06 0.57
CA ARG A 35 -1.43 -12.36 1.08
C ARG A 35 -2.23 -13.13 0.04
N SER A 36 -3.02 -12.44 -0.79
CA SER A 36 -3.75 -13.06 -1.89
C SER A 36 -2.79 -13.62 -2.94
N ALA A 37 -1.81 -12.82 -3.36
CA ALA A 37 -0.80 -13.20 -4.33
C ALA A 37 0.10 -14.36 -3.85
N GLU A 38 0.49 -14.38 -2.57
CA GLU A 38 1.22 -15.50 -1.96
C GLU A 38 0.44 -16.82 -2.10
N ARG A 39 -0.87 -16.80 -1.84
CA ARG A 39 -1.71 -18.00 -1.99
C ARG A 39 -1.84 -18.42 -3.45
N ALA A 40 -2.13 -17.47 -4.34
CA ALA A 40 -2.30 -17.72 -5.77
C ALA A 40 -1.04 -18.35 -6.39
N GLU A 41 0.13 -17.81 -6.06
CA GLU A 41 1.42 -18.28 -6.58
C GLU A 41 2.06 -19.36 -5.69
N LYS A 42 1.36 -19.86 -4.67
CA LYS A 42 1.83 -20.89 -3.71
C LYS A 42 3.21 -20.58 -3.11
N LEU A 43 3.44 -19.32 -2.75
CA LEU A 43 4.66 -18.87 -2.07
C LEU A 43 4.64 -19.28 -0.59
N PRO A 44 5.81 -19.39 0.08
CA PRO A 44 5.86 -19.52 1.52
C PRO A 44 5.10 -18.37 2.18
N ARG A 45 4.23 -18.70 3.14
CA ARG A 45 3.41 -17.72 3.84
C ARG A 45 4.27 -16.64 4.48
N GLY A 46 3.96 -15.38 4.22
CA GLY A 46 4.64 -14.22 4.79
C GLY A 46 5.96 -13.85 4.14
N LEU A 47 6.44 -14.60 3.14
CA LEU A 47 7.66 -14.27 2.42
C LEU A 47 7.55 -12.94 1.68
N LEU A 48 6.49 -12.79 0.87
CA LEU A 48 6.25 -11.59 0.08
C LEU A 48 5.80 -10.43 0.98
N ALA A 49 5.12 -10.74 2.10
CA ALA A 49 4.83 -9.74 3.13
C ALA A 49 6.10 -9.16 3.75
N ALA A 50 7.07 -10.00 4.11
CA ALA A 50 8.36 -9.54 4.62
C ALA A 50 9.12 -8.72 3.57
N MET A 51 9.11 -9.12 2.30
CA MET A 51 9.67 -8.32 1.22
C MET A 51 9.00 -6.93 1.16
N GLY A 52 7.66 -6.85 1.19
CA GLY A 52 6.97 -5.56 1.14
C GLY A 52 7.31 -4.61 2.28
N ARG A 53 7.58 -5.14 3.48
CA ARG A 53 8.05 -4.32 4.61
C ARG A 53 9.44 -3.74 4.35
N VAL A 54 10.33 -4.53 3.73
CA VAL A 54 11.69 -4.06 3.35
C VAL A 54 11.62 -3.05 2.20
N GLU A 55 10.71 -3.27 1.23
CA GLU A 55 10.61 -2.47 0.01
C GLU A 55 9.92 -1.12 0.22
N SER A 56 8.76 -1.11 0.87
CA SER A 56 7.91 0.08 0.98
C SER A 56 7.33 0.29 2.38
N GLY A 57 7.91 -0.38 3.37
CA GLY A 57 7.47 -0.31 4.75
C GLY A 57 7.45 1.12 5.27
N ARG A 58 6.28 1.55 5.76
CA ARG A 58 6.10 2.83 6.44
C ARG A 58 5.53 2.56 7.82
N HIS A 59 6.12 3.17 8.85
CA HIS A 59 5.56 3.10 10.19
C HIS A 59 4.24 3.88 10.23
N GLY A 60 3.16 3.16 10.51
CA GLY A 60 1.86 3.76 10.83
C GLY A 60 1.79 4.17 12.30
N ALA A 61 0.64 4.72 12.72
CA ALA A 61 0.39 5.07 14.13
C ALA A 61 0.49 3.86 15.09
N GLN A 62 0.35 2.64 14.58
CA GLN A 62 0.39 1.39 15.34
C GLN A 62 1.80 0.78 15.46
N GLY A 63 2.85 1.49 15.01
CA GLY A 63 4.26 1.14 15.27
C GLY A 63 4.88 0.14 14.28
N ASP A 64 4.10 -0.78 13.72
CA ASP A 64 4.64 -1.73 12.73
C ASP A 64 4.79 -1.09 11.34
N ALA A 65 5.88 -1.44 10.64
CA ALA A 65 6.09 -1.04 9.26
C ALA A 65 5.18 -1.86 8.33
N GLU A 66 4.25 -1.20 7.66
CA GLU A 66 3.37 -1.81 6.67
C GLU A 66 3.75 -1.36 5.25
N PRO A 67 3.70 -2.26 4.24
CA PRO A 67 3.97 -1.87 2.86
C PRO A 67 2.96 -0.82 2.39
N TRP A 68 3.43 0.25 1.77
CA TRP A 68 2.60 1.38 1.36
C TRP A 68 2.50 1.48 -0.17
N PRO A 69 1.29 1.58 -0.75
CA PRO A 69 1.12 1.49 -2.20
C PRO A 69 1.59 2.74 -2.93
N TRP A 70 1.64 3.90 -2.29
CA TRP A 70 2.04 5.15 -2.94
C TRP A 70 3.47 5.53 -2.59
N THR A 71 4.33 4.52 -2.56
CA THR A 71 5.78 4.66 -2.39
C THR A 71 6.44 4.57 -3.76
N ILE A 72 7.42 5.43 -4.00
CA ILE A 72 8.28 5.36 -5.17
C ILE A 72 9.75 5.44 -4.73
N ASN A 73 10.62 4.82 -5.50
CA ASN A 73 12.05 5.07 -5.45
C ASN A 73 12.51 5.53 -6.83
N ALA A 74 13.23 6.64 -6.92
CA ALA A 74 13.80 7.13 -8.17
C ALA A 74 15.31 7.31 -8.01
N ARG A 75 16.10 6.49 -8.71
CA ARG A 75 17.59 6.48 -8.64
C ARG A 75 18.12 6.42 -7.19
N GLY A 76 17.50 5.63 -6.32
CA GLY A 76 17.90 5.47 -4.92
C GLY A 76 17.25 6.45 -3.95
N LYS A 77 16.48 7.44 -4.44
CA LYS A 77 15.75 8.37 -3.58
C LYS A 77 14.31 7.90 -3.38
N ALA A 78 13.97 7.60 -2.12
CA ALA A 78 12.63 7.18 -1.74
C ALA A 78 11.69 8.38 -1.52
N TYR A 79 10.42 8.20 -1.90
CA TYR A 79 9.33 9.14 -1.63
C TYR A 79 8.08 8.35 -1.23
N GLY A 80 7.29 8.89 -0.30
CA GLY A 80 6.00 8.35 0.08
C GLY A 80 4.93 9.43 0.01
N PHE A 81 3.78 9.09 -0.56
CA PHE A 81 2.68 10.02 -0.78
C PHE A 81 1.43 9.65 0.02
N ALA A 82 0.56 10.62 0.28
CA ALA A 82 -0.69 10.40 0.98
C ALA A 82 -1.79 9.89 0.05
N THR A 83 -1.64 10.07 -1.27
CA THR A 83 -2.62 9.65 -2.27
C THR A 83 -1.97 9.06 -3.51
N ARG A 84 -2.73 8.21 -4.22
CA ARG A 84 -2.35 7.69 -5.55
C ARG A 84 -2.06 8.80 -6.54
N ALA A 85 -2.87 9.85 -6.53
CA ALA A 85 -2.76 10.95 -7.48
C ALA A 85 -1.44 11.71 -7.34
N GLU A 86 -0.96 11.92 -6.12
CA GLU A 86 0.35 12.52 -5.84
C GLU A 86 1.50 11.67 -6.39
N ALA A 87 1.47 10.37 -6.12
CA ALA A 87 2.49 9.45 -6.62
C ALA A 87 2.52 9.42 -8.16
N LEU A 88 1.35 9.34 -8.80
CA LEU A 88 1.21 9.39 -10.25
C LEU A 88 1.79 10.68 -10.84
N ARG A 89 1.44 11.83 -10.26
CA ARG A 89 1.99 13.13 -10.70
C ARG A 89 3.51 13.16 -10.58
N GLN A 90 4.06 12.66 -9.48
CA GLN A 90 5.50 12.65 -9.28
C GLN A 90 6.20 11.74 -10.29
N VAL A 91 5.69 10.53 -10.54
CA VAL A 91 6.31 9.63 -11.52
C VAL A 91 6.27 10.22 -12.92
N ARG A 92 5.13 10.80 -13.33
CA ARG A 92 5.01 11.48 -14.64
C ARG A 92 6.00 12.62 -14.79
N ARG A 93 6.17 13.44 -13.74
CA ARG A 93 7.18 14.51 -13.73
C ARG A 93 8.59 13.93 -13.89
N LEU A 94 8.95 12.92 -13.11
CA LEU A 94 10.27 12.28 -13.19
C LEU A 94 10.55 11.70 -14.58
N GLN A 95 9.55 11.09 -15.21
CA GLN A 95 9.66 10.56 -16.57
C GLN A 95 9.84 11.68 -17.61
N ALA A 96 9.12 12.80 -17.47
CA ALA A 96 9.30 13.98 -18.31
C ALA A 96 10.72 14.58 -18.17
N ASP A 97 11.27 14.52 -16.95
CA ASP A 97 12.65 14.91 -16.63
C ASP A 97 13.70 13.85 -17.07
N GLY A 98 13.28 12.80 -17.79
CA GLY A 98 14.16 11.76 -18.35
C GLY A 98 14.57 10.65 -17.38
N VAL A 99 14.00 10.60 -16.16
CA VAL A 99 14.30 9.55 -15.19
C VAL A 99 13.59 8.25 -15.57
N ARG A 100 14.36 7.18 -15.77
CA ARG A 100 13.85 5.86 -16.18
C ARG A 100 13.78 4.84 -15.04
N LEU A 101 14.78 4.83 -14.15
CA LEU A 101 14.87 3.90 -13.02
C LEU A 101 13.95 4.37 -11.89
N ILE A 102 12.71 3.93 -11.95
CA ILE A 102 11.65 4.26 -10.98
C ILE A 102 11.00 2.96 -10.51
N ASP A 103 11.09 2.71 -9.21
CA ASP A 103 10.38 1.62 -8.54
C ASP A 103 9.07 2.15 -7.97
N VAL A 104 8.00 1.35 -8.07
CA VAL A 104 6.66 1.78 -7.63
C VAL A 104 5.92 0.72 -6.81
N GLY A 105 5.10 1.20 -5.89
CA GLY A 105 4.09 0.38 -5.23
C GLY A 105 4.60 -0.43 -4.04
N CYS A 106 3.72 -1.32 -3.56
CA CYS A 106 3.92 -2.15 -2.38
C CYS A 106 5.25 -2.93 -2.39
N LEU A 107 5.67 -3.40 -3.56
CA LEU A 107 6.82 -4.28 -3.74
C LEU A 107 7.88 -3.71 -4.70
N GLN A 108 7.85 -2.38 -4.88
CA GLN A 108 8.87 -1.60 -5.59
C GLN A 108 9.27 -2.21 -6.95
N ILE A 109 8.29 -2.40 -7.82
CA ILE A 109 8.54 -2.92 -9.18
C ILE A 109 9.15 -1.81 -10.03
N ASN A 110 10.35 -2.06 -10.56
CA ASN A 110 11.04 -1.12 -11.43
C ASN A 110 10.40 -1.03 -12.82
N LEU A 111 9.91 0.15 -13.20
CA LEU A 111 9.22 0.37 -14.48
C LEU A 111 10.14 0.21 -15.70
N HIS A 112 11.45 0.43 -15.56
CA HIS A 112 12.40 0.27 -16.65
C HIS A 112 12.80 -1.19 -16.87
N HIS A 113 13.04 -1.94 -15.80
CA HIS A 113 13.40 -3.37 -15.90
C HIS A 113 12.20 -4.28 -16.19
N HIS A 114 10.98 -3.82 -15.87
CA HIS A 114 9.75 -4.57 -16.07
C HIS A 114 8.72 -3.77 -16.89
N PRO A 115 9.04 -3.39 -18.15
CA PRO A 115 8.21 -2.48 -18.95
C PRO A 115 6.84 -3.07 -19.32
N GLN A 116 6.70 -4.40 -19.24
CA GLN A 116 5.45 -5.12 -19.52
C GLN A 116 4.75 -5.61 -18.24
N ALA A 117 5.17 -5.15 -17.06
CA ALA A 117 4.54 -5.58 -15.81
C ALA A 117 3.08 -5.11 -15.68
N PHE A 118 2.78 -3.94 -16.24
CA PHE A 118 1.52 -3.24 -16.09
C PHE A 118 1.09 -2.63 -17.42
N THR A 119 -0.20 -2.58 -17.65
CA THR A 119 -0.82 -1.95 -18.83
C THR A 119 -0.85 -0.42 -18.74
N SER A 120 -0.69 0.13 -17.53
CA SER A 120 -0.66 1.57 -17.26
C SER A 120 0.11 1.87 -15.98
N LEU A 121 0.52 3.13 -15.83
CA LEU A 121 1.14 3.61 -14.59
C LEU A 121 0.13 3.56 -13.43
N GLU A 122 -1.14 3.81 -13.70
CA GLU A 122 -2.24 3.60 -12.78
C GLU A 122 -2.23 2.17 -12.24
N GLU A 123 -2.25 1.16 -13.13
CA GLU A 123 -2.22 -0.25 -12.71
C GLU A 123 -0.99 -0.57 -11.86
N ALA A 124 0.18 0.03 -12.14
CA ALA A 124 1.39 -0.18 -11.34
C ALA A 124 1.24 0.21 -9.85
N PHE A 125 0.34 1.15 -9.56
CA PHE A 125 -0.04 1.58 -8.21
C PHE A 125 -1.28 0.86 -7.63
N SER A 126 -1.90 -0.10 -8.34
CA SER A 126 -2.87 -1.01 -7.74
C SER A 126 -2.13 -2.01 -6.84
N PRO A 127 -2.50 -2.12 -5.55
CA PRO A 127 -1.91 -3.12 -4.66
C PRO A 127 -2.00 -4.54 -5.22
N GLU A 128 -3.13 -4.90 -5.82
CA GLU A 128 -3.41 -6.22 -6.38
C GLU A 128 -2.51 -6.51 -7.58
N ALA A 129 -2.41 -5.57 -8.53
CA ALA A 129 -1.58 -5.76 -9.71
C ALA A 129 -0.10 -5.81 -9.36
N ASN A 130 0.36 -4.93 -8.48
CA ASN A 130 1.74 -4.87 -8.01
C ASN A 130 2.13 -6.19 -7.30
N ALA A 131 1.31 -6.64 -6.35
CA ALA A 131 1.53 -7.89 -5.62
C ALA A 131 1.50 -9.13 -6.53
N ARG A 132 0.52 -9.19 -7.44
CA ARG A 132 0.39 -10.29 -8.41
C ARG A 132 1.62 -10.38 -9.32
N TYR A 133 2.11 -9.24 -9.82
CA TYR A 133 3.31 -9.22 -10.65
C TYR A 133 4.53 -9.73 -9.87
N ALA A 134 4.77 -9.16 -8.69
CA ALA A 134 5.92 -9.53 -7.85
C ALA A 134 5.91 -11.02 -7.48
N ALA A 135 4.76 -11.57 -7.11
CA ALA A 135 4.63 -12.96 -6.72
C ALA A 135 5.00 -13.91 -7.87
N ARG A 136 4.51 -13.63 -9.09
CA ARG A 136 4.87 -14.38 -10.30
C ARG A 136 6.35 -14.25 -10.61
N PHE A 137 6.90 -13.05 -10.52
CA PHE A 137 8.32 -12.81 -10.77
C PHE A 137 9.20 -13.59 -9.79
N LEU A 138 8.86 -13.57 -8.50
CA LEU A 138 9.56 -14.32 -7.47
C LEU A 138 9.46 -15.84 -7.70
N ARG A 139 8.30 -16.34 -8.12
CA ARG A 139 8.10 -17.75 -8.52
C ARG A 139 8.99 -18.13 -9.70
N GLN A 140 9.10 -17.29 -10.71
CA GLN A 140 10.00 -17.52 -11.86
C GLN A 140 11.48 -17.52 -11.42
N LEU A 141 11.87 -16.61 -10.54
CA LEU A 141 13.22 -16.60 -9.97
C LEU A 141 13.50 -17.88 -9.17
N LYS A 142 12.53 -18.36 -8.39
CA LYS A 142 12.65 -19.63 -7.67
C LYS A 142 12.85 -20.81 -8.62
N ALA A 143 12.15 -20.84 -9.74
CA ALA A 143 12.32 -21.89 -10.75
C ALA A 143 13.74 -21.87 -11.34
N ARG A 144 14.30 -20.69 -11.61
CA ARG A 144 15.67 -20.54 -12.16
C ARG A 144 16.79 -20.76 -11.14
N ARG A 145 16.56 -20.45 -9.85
CA ARG A 145 17.60 -20.43 -8.81
C ARG A 145 17.52 -21.62 -7.84
N GLY A 146 16.45 -22.41 -7.87
CA GLY A 146 16.33 -23.61 -7.05
C GLY A 146 15.96 -23.37 -5.57
N SER A 147 16.17 -22.18 -4.98
CA SER A 147 15.75 -21.88 -3.61
C SER A 147 15.02 -20.53 -3.46
N TRP A 148 14.15 -20.42 -2.45
CA TRP A 148 13.40 -19.18 -2.20
C TRP A 148 14.32 -18.04 -1.80
N MET A 149 15.33 -18.32 -0.98
CA MET A 149 16.26 -17.31 -0.51
C MET A 149 17.20 -16.81 -1.61
N GLN A 150 17.56 -17.65 -2.59
CA GLN A 150 18.23 -17.16 -3.79
C GLN A 150 17.28 -16.35 -4.67
N ALA A 151 16.01 -16.75 -4.80
CA ALA A 151 15.01 -15.97 -5.52
C ALA A 151 14.83 -14.58 -4.91
N VAL A 152 14.75 -14.46 -3.58
CA VAL A 152 14.69 -13.17 -2.86
C VAL A 152 15.91 -12.31 -3.16
N ALA A 153 17.12 -12.86 -3.07
CA ALA A 153 18.35 -12.10 -3.39
C ALA A 153 18.29 -11.55 -4.83
N HIS A 154 17.90 -12.39 -5.79
CA HIS A 154 17.80 -12.03 -7.20
C HIS A 154 16.61 -11.16 -7.57
N TYR A 155 15.58 -11.08 -6.71
CA TYR A 155 14.47 -10.16 -6.90
C TYR A 155 14.98 -8.71 -6.87
N HIS A 156 15.89 -8.41 -5.94
CA HIS A 156 16.45 -7.08 -5.77
C HIS A 156 17.66 -6.81 -6.67
N SER A 157 18.58 -7.79 -6.82
CA SER A 157 19.76 -7.60 -7.67
C SER A 157 20.41 -8.92 -8.11
N SER A 158 20.96 -8.95 -9.32
CA SER A 158 21.85 -10.03 -9.77
C SER A 158 23.26 -9.93 -9.18
N GLN A 159 23.62 -8.80 -8.59
CA GLN A 159 24.93 -8.60 -7.95
C GLN A 159 24.95 -9.26 -6.57
N ALA A 160 25.93 -10.14 -6.34
CA ALA A 160 25.96 -11.02 -5.18
C ALA A 160 25.90 -10.26 -3.84
N GLU A 161 26.67 -9.20 -3.70
CA GLU A 161 26.71 -8.38 -2.48
C GLU A 161 25.35 -7.73 -2.18
N ARG A 162 24.79 -7.02 -3.17
CA ARG A 162 23.50 -6.31 -3.04
C ARG A 162 22.33 -7.27 -2.78
N GLY A 163 22.27 -8.37 -3.53
CA GLY A 163 21.26 -9.41 -3.33
C GLY A 163 21.41 -10.12 -1.97
N GLY A 164 22.64 -10.35 -1.54
CA GLY A 164 22.95 -10.94 -0.22
C GLY A 164 22.48 -10.06 0.93
N ALA A 165 22.81 -8.76 0.89
CA ALA A 165 22.37 -7.78 1.89
C ALA A 165 20.83 -7.64 1.91
N TYR A 166 20.19 -7.63 0.75
CA TYR A 166 18.72 -7.60 0.66
C TYR A 166 18.08 -8.84 1.30
N ARG A 167 18.56 -10.04 0.96
CA ARG A 167 18.08 -11.30 1.55
C ARG A 167 18.15 -11.27 3.08
N GLN A 168 19.24 -10.77 3.66
CA GLN A 168 19.38 -10.66 5.12
C GLN A 168 18.28 -9.78 5.74
N ARG A 169 17.99 -8.61 5.14
CA ARG A 169 16.90 -7.74 5.59
C ARG A 169 15.54 -8.44 5.53
N VAL A 170 15.27 -9.19 4.46
CA VAL A 170 14.01 -9.96 4.32
C VAL A 170 13.92 -11.05 5.38
N VAL A 171 14.99 -11.78 5.66
CA VAL A 171 15.01 -12.81 6.73
C VAL A 171 14.70 -12.19 8.10
N LEU A 172 15.29 -11.04 8.42
CA LEU A 172 14.98 -10.31 9.66
C LEU A 172 13.50 -9.86 9.69
N ALA A 173 12.98 -9.36 8.57
CA ALA A 173 11.57 -8.96 8.46
C ALA A 173 10.58 -10.13 8.56
N MET A 174 11.00 -11.37 8.25
CA MET A 174 10.20 -12.58 8.48
C MET A 174 10.13 -12.95 9.97
N GLN A 175 11.15 -12.59 10.76
CA GLN A 175 11.24 -12.90 12.19
C GLN A 175 10.52 -11.87 13.08
N ALA A 176 10.39 -10.63 12.60
CA ALA A 176 9.77 -9.50 13.31
C ALA A 176 8.22 -9.55 13.41
N ALA A 177 7.65 -10.73 13.72
CA ALA A 177 6.25 -11.06 13.95
C ALA A 177 5.34 -11.33 12.71
N PRO A 178 4.60 -12.46 12.71
CA PRO A 178 3.45 -12.65 11.85
C PRO A 178 2.25 -11.88 12.43
N LEU A 179 1.61 -11.07 11.59
CA LEU A 179 0.35 -10.41 11.92
C LEU A 179 -0.67 -11.42 12.47
N PRO A 180 -1.38 -11.10 13.58
CA PRO A 180 -2.41 -11.98 14.10
C PRO A 180 -3.41 -12.31 13.00
N SER A 181 -3.74 -13.60 12.86
CA SER A 181 -4.82 -14.01 11.96
C SER A 181 -6.12 -13.36 12.42
N ALA A 182 -6.98 -12.95 11.48
CA ALA A 182 -8.29 -12.31 11.74
C ALA A 182 -9.16 -13.07 12.77
N ARG A 183 -8.89 -14.35 13.02
CA ARG A 183 -9.54 -15.19 14.03
C ARG A 183 -9.23 -14.80 15.48
N ALA A 184 -8.17 -14.02 15.73
CA ALA A 184 -7.79 -13.57 17.08
C ALA A 184 -8.38 -12.20 17.47
N ALA A 185 -9.10 -11.53 16.56
CA ALA A 185 -9.57 -10.16 16.72
C ALA A 185 -11.07 -10.04 17.08
N LEU A 186 -11.73 -11.12 17.53
CA LEU A 186 -13.06 -10.98 18.10
C LEU A 186 -12.93 -10.47 19.55
N PRO A 187 -13.45 -9.28 19.88
CA PRO A 187 -13.48 -8.83 21.27
C PRO A 187 -14.37 -9.78 22.08
N ARG A 188 -13.87 -10.24 23.23
CA ARG A 188 -14.69 -10.97 24.20
C ARG A 188 -15.78 -10.01 24.71
N PRO A 189 -17.05 -10.43 24.82
CA PRO A 189 -18.06 -9.58 25.43
C PRO A 189 -17.70 -9.31 26.89
N SER A 190 -17.67 -8.03 27.26
CA SER A 190 -17.44 -7.59 28.64
C SER A 190 -18.58 -8.06 29.55
N PRO A 191 -18.30 -8.46 30.81
CA PRO A 191 -19.35 -8.79 31.76
C PRO A 191 -20.13 -7.52 32.13
N SER A 192 -21.44 -7.53 31.84
CA SER A 192 -22.37 -6.46 32.21
C SER A 192 -22.39 -6.28 33.73
N THR A 193 -21.94 -5.13 34.22
CA THR A 193 -22.05 -4.77 35.63
C THR A 193 -23.51 -4.37 35.91
N ALA A 194 -24.23 -5.20 36.66
CA ALA A 194 -25.56 -4.84 37.16
C ALA A 194 -25.45 -3.69 38.18
N PRO A 195 -26.38 -2.72 38.20
CA PRO A 195 -26.32 -1.61 39.15
C PRO A 195 -26.73 -2.06 40.57
N SER A 196 -25.90 -1.72 41.55
CA SER A 196 -26.10 -1.95 42.98
C SER A 196 -27.24 -1.07 43.53
N ARG A 197 -28.20 -1.66 44.25
CA ARG A 197 -29.24 -0.92 44.99
C ARG A 197 -28.63 -0.14 46.16
N PRO A 198 -29.06 1.10 46.44
CA PRO A 198 -28.67 1.80 47.66
C PRO A 198 -29.46 1.27 48.86
N GLY A 199 -28.74 0.96 49.94
CA GLY A 199 -29.29 0.50 51.21
C GLY A 199 -30.05 1.62 51.94
N ARG A 200 -31.14 1.25 52.61
CA ARG A 200 -31.83 2.11 53.58
C ARG A 200 -31.37 1.75 54.99
N ARG A 201 -31.09 2.78 55.78
CA ARG A 201 -31.10 2.76 57.25
C ARG A 201 -32.53 2.66 57.75
#